data_AF-A0A4R9AKD4-F1
#
_entry.id   AF-A0A4R9AKD4-F1
#
_cell.length_a   1.000
_cell.length_b   1.000
_cell.length_c   1.000
_cell.angle_alpha   90.00
_cell.angle_beta   90.00
_cell.angle_gamma   90.00
#
_symmetry.space_group_name_H-M   'P 1'
#
loop_
_entity.id
_entity.type
_entity.pdbx_description
1 polymer ?
#
loop_
_entity_poly.entity_id
_entity_poly.type
_entity_poly.pdbx_seq_one_letter_code
_entity_poly.pdbx_strand_id
1 'polypeptide(L)'
;MMARIALVLDRATEQNMLADIIDCGHSVVTRVDTAREFLDTLSHGQPHVVVVSGRRESLTGQLILACDDRGIKVVAVTATEQERRHAGSLGLHETVAIPCNWSEIEDLLVSGVVIPLRVGERHFTGGALNTGSVIAVWGPSGAPGRTTLAINIAAEIAAAGHTVVLADVDTYSASIAPNLGMIDEAPGFAAACRLAGSDSLNQSELERIAQRYNSPRGAFWVLTGLGRPSRWPELSTERVARTIDALRRWVDYVVVDTGFNLETDEELSSDLMAPRRNAATIAALRAADHVVACGLADPVGLTRFLHA
;
A
#
# COMPACT_ATOMS: atom_id res chain seq x y z
N MET A 1 6.69 7.28 23.86
CA MET A 1 5.22 7.03 23.74
C MET A 1 4.87 5.93 24.75
N MET A 2 3.92 6.09 25.67
CA MET A 2 3.61 5.01 26.62
C MET A 2 2.80 3.90 25.91
N ALA A 3 3.36 2.69 25.85
CA ALA A 3 2.74 1.55 25.16
C ALA A 3 2.49 0.39 26.13
N ARG A 4 1.51 -0.45 25.82
CA ARG A 4 1.21 -1.69 26.55
C ARG A 4 1.79 -2.84 25.76
N ILE A 5 2.68 -3.60 26.37
CA ILE A 5 3.52 -4.57 25.69
C ILE A 5 3.26 -5.96 26.27
N ALA A 6 3.02 -6.92 25.40
CA ALA A 6 3.03 -8.33 25.74
C ALA A 6 4.34 -8.95 25.28
N LEU A 7 4.95 -9.75 26.15
CA LEU A 7 6.18 -10.47 25.88
C LEU A 7 5.86 -11.96 25.73
N VAL A 8 6.18 -12.51 24.56
CA VAL A 8 6.10 -13.93 24.24
C VAL A 8 7.52 -14.43 23.98
N LEU A 9 8.33 -14.46 25.03
CA LEU A 9 9.78 -14.60 24.96
C LEU A 9 10.25 -15.64 25.97
N ASP A 10 11.41 -16.25 25.73
CA ASP A 10 12.06 -17.02 26.80
C ASP A 10 12.55 -16.11 27.93
N ARG A 11 12.66 -16.66 29.15
CA ARG A 11 13.08 -15.92 30.34
C ARG A 11 14.38 -15.13 30.18
N ALA A 12 15.37 -15.65 29.46
CA ALA A 12 16.65 -14.97 29.34
C ALA A 12 16.53 -13.72 28.46
N THR A 13 15.84 -13.84 27.32
CA THR A 13 15.56 -12.71 26.43
C THR A 13 14.66 -11.69 27.10
N GLU A 14 13.62 -12.15 27.80
CA GLU A 14 12.69 -11.29 28.53
C GLU A 14 13.40 -10.45 29.59
N GLN A 15 14.25 -11.09 30.41
CA GLN A 15 14.93 -10.43 31.52
C GLN A 15 15.94 -9.37 31.05
N ASN A 16 16.51 -9.53 29.84
CA ASN A 16 17.41 -8.55 29.25
C ASN A 16 16.68 -7.29 28.75
N MET A 17 15.38 -7.37 28.43
CA MET A 17 14.61 -6.26 27.87
C MET A 17 13.75 -5.53 28.91
N LEU A 18 13.43 -6.20 30.02
CA LEU A 18 12.39 -5.73 30.94
C LEU A 18 12.74 -4.41 31.64
N ALA A 19 14.02 -4.19 31.98
CA ALA A 19 14.48 -2.95 32.58
C ALA A 19 14.32 -1.78 31.60
N ASP A 20 14.85 -1.93 30.38
CA ASP A 20 14.81 -0.90 29.35
C ASP A 20 13.36 -0.52 28.96
N ILE A 21 12.45 -1.50 28.86
CA ILE A 21 11.03 -1.27 28.57
C ILE A 21 10.39 -0.34 29.62
N ILE A 22 10.68 -0.57 30.90
CA ILE A 22 10.14 0.20 32.01
C ILE A 22 10.78 1.59 32.06
N ASP A 23 12.09 1.67 31.83
CA ASP A 23 12.84 2.93 31.83
C ASP A 23 12.39 3.86 30.69
N CYS A 24 12.00 3.31 29.54
CA CYS A 24 11.37 4.04 28.43
C CYS A 24 9.88 4.41 28.69
N GLY A 25 9.31 4.02 29.83
CA GLY A 25 7.96 4.38 30.25
C GLY A 25 6.85 3.54 29.62
N HIS A 26 7.16 2.37 29.09
CA HIS A 26 6.15 1.41 28.64
C HIS A 26 5.69 0.51 29.78
N SER A 27 4.55 -0.15 29.59
CA SER A 27 3.95 -1.07 30.56
C SER A 27 3.90 -2.48 30.01
N VAL A 28 4.40 -3.46 30.76
CA VAL A 28 4.30 -4.88 30.39
C VAL A 28 3.02 -5.46 30.97
N VAL A 29 2.10 -5.87 30.10
CA VAL A 29 0.74 -6.34 30.48
C VAL A 29 0.61 -7.85 30.48
N THR A 30 1.50 -8.56 29.80
CA THR A 30 1.48 -10.02 29.69
C THR A 30 2.89 -10.53 29.46
N ARG A 31 3.24 -11.65 30.12
CA ARG A 31 4.53 -12.32 30.01
C ARG A 31 4.29 -13.81 29.99
N VAL A 32 4.60 -14.44 28.87
CA VAL A 32 4.35 -15.86 28.60
C VAL A 32 5.44 -16.38 27.67
N ASP A 33 5.61 -17.71 27.59
CA ASP A 33 6.71 -18.28 26.80
C ASP A 33 6.21 -18.76 25.42
N THR A 34 4.91 -19.07 25.30
CA THR A 34 4.34 -19.72 24.11
C THR A 34 3.18 -18.94 23.49
N ALA A 35 2.93 -19.19 22.19
CA ALA A 35 1.80 -18.61 21.48
C ALA A 35 0.46 -18.95 22.13
N ARG A 36 0.32 -20.18 22.64
CA ARG A 36 -0.92 -20.68 23.23
C ARG A 36 -1.29 -19.92 24.51
N GLU A 37 -0.33 -19.76 25.41
CA GLU A 37 -0.51 -18.99 26.64
C GLU A 37 -0.84 -17.52 26.35
N PHE A 38 -0.22 -16.95 25.32
CA PHE A 38 -0.55 -15.60 24.86
C PHE A 38 -2.01 -15.50 24.38
N LEU A 39 -2.46 -16.45 23.56
CA LEU A 39 -3.85 -16.50 23.08
C LEU A 39 -4.86 -16.61 24.23
N ASP A 40 -4.53 -17.35 25.29
CA ASP A 40 -5.39 -17.50 26.48
C ASP A 40 -5.50 -16.18 27.29
N THR A 41 -4.46 -15.35 27.28
CA THR A 41 -4.38 -14.08 28.04
C THR A 41 -4.93 -12.87 27.28
N LEU A 42 -5.07 -12.95 25.95
CA LEU A 42 -5.52 -11.87 25.07
C LEU A 42 -6.88 -11.27 25.44
N SER A 43 -7.74 -12.02 26.12
CA SER A 43 -9.05 -11.57 26.62
C SER A 43 -8.97 -10.52 27.75
N HIS A 44 -7.83 -10.43 28.45
CA HIS A 44 -7.66 -9.58 29.64
C HIS A 44 -6.56 -8.51 29.46
N GLY A 45 -5.60 -8.74 28.56
CA GLY A 45 -4.35 -7.98 28.49
C GLY A 45 -4.30 -6.78 27.55
N GLN A 46 -5.19 -6.67 26.54
CA GLN A 46 -5.21 -5.65 25.44
C GLN A 46 -3.84 -4.95 25.17
N PRO A 47 -2.79 -5.67 24.77
CA PRO A 47 -1.51 -5.05 24.43
C PRO A 47 -1.63 -4.24 23.13
N HIS A 48 -0.83 -3.20 22.96
CA HIS A 48 -0.66 -2.50 21.69
C HIS A 48 0.43 -3.15 20.82
N VAL A 49 1.39 -3.80 21.48
CA VAL A 49 2.56 -4.44 20.85
C VAL A 49 2.78 -5.80 21.49
N VAL A 50 3.12 -6.79 20.68
CA VAL A 50 3.61 -8.11 21.09
C VAL A 50 5.03 -8.27 20.58
N VAL A 51 5.97 -8.48 21.51
CA VAL A 51 7.34 -8.87 21.19
C VAL A 51 7.44 -10.39 21.36
N VAL A 52 7.71 -11.10 20.27
CA VAL A 52 7.59 -12.57 20.22
C VAL A 52 8.89 -13.21 19.73
N SER A 53 9.28 -14.34 20.34
CA SER A 53 10.42 -15.11 19.88
C SER A 53 10.14 -15.74 18.51
N GLY A 54 11.11 -15.71 17.59
CA GLY A 54 11.01 -16.34 16.27
C GLY A 54 10.96 -17.87 16.27
N ARG A 55 10.95 -18.51 17.45
CA ARG A 55 10.75 -19.96 17.61
C ARG A 55 9.35 -20.39 17.20
N ARG A 56 9.21 -21.62 16.71
CA ARG A 56 7.93 -22.16 16.22
C ARG A 56 6.84 -22.29 17.29
N GLU A 57 7.23 -22.45 18.55
CA GLU A 57 6.31 -22.57 19.68
C GLU A 57 5.73 -21.20 20.10
N SER A 58 6.44 -20.12 19.79
CA SER A 58 6.10 -18.75 20.20
C SER A 58 5.51 -17.96 19.01
N LEU A 59 6.13 -18.02 17.83
CA LEU A 59 5.65 -17.37 16.61
C LEU A 59 4.86 -18.34 15.74
N THR A 60 3.54 -18.25 15.81
CA THR A 60 2.61 -19.08 15.03
C THR A 60 1.70 -18.22 14.17
N GLY A 61 1.15 -18.80 13.10
CA GLY A 61 0.11 -18.13 12.30
C GLY A 61 -1.12 -17.77 13.12
N GLN A 62 -1.49 -18.57 14.14
CA GLN A 62 -2.61 -18.26 15.03
C GLN A 62 -2.36 -17.03 15.90
N LEU A 63 -1.13 -16.86 16.41
CA LEU A 63 -0.76 -15.65 17.15
C LEU A 63 -0.83 -14.42 16.25
N ILE A 64 -0.25 -14.50 15.05
CA ILE A 64 -0.27 -13.40 14.07
C ILE A 64 -1.72 -13.02 13.75
N LEU A 65 -2.55 -14.00 13.39
CA LEU A 65 -3.97 -13.78 13.11
C LEU A 65 -4.71 -13.14 14.29
N ALA A 66 -4.49 -13.61 15.52
CA ALA A 66 -5.16 -13.06 16.70
C ALA A 66 -4.72 -11.63 17.06
N CYS A 67 -3.46 -11.30 16.78
CA CYS A 67 -2.92 -9.95 16.90
C CYS A 67 -3.48 -9.04 15.81
N ASP A 68 -3.48 -9.50 14.56
CA ASP A 68 -4.04 -8.80 13.40
C ASP A 68 -5.51 -8.45 13.64
N ASP A 69 -6.32 -9.41 14.13
CA ASP A 69 -7.74 -9.24 14.48
C ASP A 69 -8.00 -8.13 15.51
N ARG A 70 -6.96 -7.71 16.25
CA ARG A 70 -7.05 -6.74 17.36
C ARG A 70 -6.20 -5.49 17.13
N GLY A 71 -5.57 -5.35 15.96
CA GLY A 71 -4.68 -4.24 15.66
C GLY A 71 -3.43 -4.19 16.55
N ILE A 72 -2.98 -5.35 17.02
CA ILE A 72 -1.81 -5.48 17.90
C ILE A 72 -0.58 -5.64 17.03
N LYS A 73 0.39 -4.73 17.15
CA LYS A 73 1.63 -4.79 16.38
C LYS A 73 2.48 -5.98 16.83
N VAL A 74 3.02 -6.76 15.90
CA VAL A 74 3.87 -7.93 16.23
C VAL A 74 5.30 -7.64 15.80
N VAL A 75 6.24 -7.72 16.74
CA VAL A 75 7.68 -7.63 16.46
C VAL A 75 8.32 -8.96 16.82
N ALA A 76 8.94 -9.62 15.85
CA ALA A 76 9.62 -10.88 16.09
C ALA A 76 11.10 -10.67 16.43
N VAL A 77 11.56 -11.33 17.48
CA VAL A 77 12.94 -11.32 17.91
C VAL A 77 13.56 -12.68 17.56
N THR A 78 14.63 -12.67 16.75
CA THR A 78 15.18 -13.86 16.10
C THR A 78 16.65 -14.07 16.49
N ALA A 79 17.00 -15.25 17.00
CA ALA A 79 18.37 -15.62 17.34
C ALA A 79 19.11 -16.33 16.19
N THR A 80 18.37 -16.89 15.22
CA THR A 80 18.95 -17.67 14.13
C THR A 80 18.34 -17.31 12.77
N GLU A 81 19.07 -17.63 11.70
CA GLU A 81 18.57 -17.52 10.31
C GLU A 81 17.32 -18.38 10.08
N GLN A 82 17.20 -19.52 10.77
CA GLN A 82 16.04 -20.39 10.67
C GLN A 82 14.78 -19.73 11.26
N GLU A 83 14.92 -19.05 12.40
CA GLU A 83 13.83 -18.27 13.01
C GLU A 83 13.43 -17.08 12.13
N ARG A 84 14.39 -16.40 11.50
CA ARG A 84 14.11 -15.30 10.55
C ARG A 84 13.35 -15.78 9.32
N ARG A 85 13.74 -16.93 8.75
CA ARG A 85 13.00 -17.57 7.64
C ARG A 85 11.62 -18.03 8.05
N HIS A 86 11.48 -18.54 9.27
CA HIS A 86 10.18 -18.92 9.84
C HIS A 86 9.23 -17.72 9.93
N ALA A 87 9.70 -16.60 10.49
CA ALA A 87 8.94 -15.34 10.51
C ALA A 87 8.53 -14.88 9.10
N GLY A 88 9.47 -14.88 8.15
CA GLY A 88 9.20 -14.53 6.75
C GLY A 88 8.17 -15.46 6.08
N SER A 89 8.17 -16.75 6.41
CA SER A 89 7.18 -17.71 5.90
C SER A 89 5.74 -17.45 6.39
N LEU A 90 5.61 -16.72 7.50
CA LEU A 90 4.34 -16.28 8.07
C LEU A 90 3.97 -14.84 7.66
N GLY A 91 4.75 -14.21 6.79
CA GLY A 91 4.54 -12.83 6.33
C GLY A 91 4.97 -11.75 7.32
N LEU A 92 5.70 -12.12 8.38
CA LEU A 92 6.19 -11.16 9.38
C LEU A 92 7.59 -10.66 9.02
N HIS A 93 7.70 -9.38 8.69
CA HIS A 93 8.95 -8.72 8.29
C HIS A 93 9.51 -7.75 9.33
N GLU A 94 8.72 -7.40 10.34
CA GLU A 94 9.16 -6.62 11.50
C GLU A 94 9.97 -7.51 12.45
N THR A 95 11.22 -7.81 12.06
CA THR A 95 12.11 -8.72 12.80
C THR A 95 13.36 -8.01 13.31
N VAL A 96 13.77 -8.29 14.55
CA VAL A 96 15.04 -7.85 15.16
C VAL A 96 15.90 -9.07 15.48
N ALA A 97 17.22 -8.99 15.30
CA ALA A 97 18.13 -10.09 15.61
C ALA A 97 18.67 -10.00 17.04
N ILE A 98 18.74 -11.10 17.79
CA ILE A 98 19.41 -11.15 19.12
C ILE A 98 20.92 -11.37 18.93
N PRO A 99 21.78 -10.76 19.76
CA PRO A 99 21.45 -9.82 20.84
C PRO A 99 21.04 -8.44 20.31
N CYS A 100 19.96 -7.90 20.85
CA CYS A 100 19.48 -6.55 20.58
C CYS A 100 19.15 -5.82 21.88
N ASN A 101 19.15 -4.49 21.81
CA ASN A 101 18.66 -3.61 22.87
C ASN A 101 17.18 -3.24 22.61
N TRP A 102 16.53 -2.62 23.60
CA TRP A 102 15.16 -2.14 23.43
C TRP A 102 15.04 -1.04 22.37
N SER A 103 16.05 -0.17 22.21
CA SER A 103 15.99 0.94 21.23
C SER A 103 15.83 0.47 19.79
N GLU A 104 16.41 -0.69 19.40
CA GLU A 104 16.21 -1.28 18.07
C GLU A 104 14.75 -1.72 17.84
N ILE A 105 14.08 -2.18 18.90
CA ILE A 105 12.66 -2.51 18.87
C ILE A 105 11.83 -1.22 18.83
N GLU A 106 12.20 -0.22 19.62
CA GLU A 106 11.54 1.08 19.68
C GLU A 106 11.60 1.83 18.33
N ASP A 107 12.71 1.72 17.60
CA ASP A 107 12.83 2.26 16.24
C ASP A 107 11.81 1.64 15.29
N LEU A 108 11.49 0.34 15.44
CA LEU A 108 10.40 -0.29 14.69
C LEU A 108 9.01 0.18 15.16
N LEU A 109 8.86 0.56 16.43
CA LEU A 109 7.61 1.13 16.94
C LEU A 109 7.38 2.56 16.43
N VAL A 110 8.43 3.35 16.28
CA VAL A 110 8.38 4.78 15.90
C VAL A 110 8.48 4.99 14.38
N SER A 111 9.30 4.19 13.67
CA SER A 111 9.50 4.30 12.21
C SER A 111 8.36 3.70 11.39
N GLY A 112 7.39 3.08 12.07
CA GLY A 112 6.14 2.69 11.45
C GLY A 112 5.26 3.92 11.24
N VAL A 113 5.37 4.58 10.09
CA VAL A 113 4.16 5.09 9.47
C VAL A 113 3.21 3.90 9.46
N VAL A 114 2.15 3.95 10.25
CA VAL A 114 1.02 3.03 10.12
C VAL A 114 0.41 3.36 8.76
N ILE A 115 0.98 2.81 7.69
CA ILE A 115 0.19 2.40 6.55
C ILE A 115 -0.50 1.16 7.11
N PRO A 116 -1.82 1.19 7.34
CA PRO A 116 -2.50 -0.01 7.78
C PRO A 116 -2.31 -1.02 6.64
N LEU A 117 -1.42 -2.00 6.83
CA LEU A 117 -1.22 -3.06 5.84
C LEU A 117 -2.46 -3.96 5.72
N ARG A 118 -3.51 -3.69 6.50
CA ARG A 118 -4.92 -4.05 6.26
C ARG A 118 -5.83 -2.93 6.77
N VAL A 119 -6.43 -2.13 5.89
CA VAL A 119 -7.72 -1.47 6.20
C VAL A 119 -8.81 -2.46 5.82
N GLY A 120 -9.21 -3.30 6.77
CA GLY A 120 -10.32 -4.23 6.64
C GLY A 120 -10.36 -5.08 7.91
N GLU A 121 -11.19 -4.80 8.91
CA GLU A 121 -12.58 -4.38 8.83
C GLU A 121 -13.06 -3.42 9.94
N ARG A 122 -13.85 -2.43 9.52
CA ARG A 122 -15.05 -1.87 10.20
C ARG A 122 -14.85 -1.04 11.46
N HIS A 123 -14.67 0.27 11.27
CA HIS A 123 -15.50 1.20 12.04
C HIS A 123 -16.96 1.01 11.59
N PHE A 124 -17.77 0.35 12.42
CA PHE A 124 -19.21 0.60 12.44
C PHE A 124 -19.42 2.03 12.96
N THR A 125 -19.17 3.02 12.10
CA THR A 125 -19.89 4.29 12.14
C THR A 125 -20.82 4.24 10.94
N GLY A 126 -22.12 4.10 11.22
CA GLY A 126 -23.12 3.70 10.23
C GLY A 126 -23.08 4.50 8.91
N GLY A 127 -23.30 3.78 7.81
CA GLY A 127 -23.90 4.36 6.61
C GLY A 127 -22.96 4.90 5.53
N ALA A 128 -21.99 4.12 5.04
CA ALA A 128 -21.50 4.24 3.66
C ALA A 128 -20.93 2.90 3.20
N LEU A 129 -21.23 2.50 1.96
CA LEU A 129 -20.80 1.24 1.35
C LEU A 129 -19.26 1.19 1.29
N ASN A 130 -18.64 0.07 1.73
CA ASN A 130 -17.19 -0.17 1.64
C ASN A 130 -16.70 0.02 0.20
N THR A 131 -15.99 1.11 -0.09
CA THR A 131 -15.28 1.31 -1.34
C THR A 131 -13.78 1.17 -1.09
N GLY A 132 -13.06 0.52 -2.01
CA GLY A 132 -11.61 0.38 -1.99
C GLY A 132 -10.87 1.73 -2.00
N SER A 133 -9.60 1.69 -1.58
CA SER A 133 -8.73 2.85 -1.45
C SER A 133 -8.02 3.17 -2.76
N VAL A 134 -7.93 4.45 -3.12
CA VAL A 134 -7.23 4.93 -4.31
C VAL A 134 -5.92 5.60 -3.92
N ILE A 135 -4.82 5.09 -4.46
CA ILE A 135 -3.47 5.61 -4.26
C ILE A 135 -2.98 6.16 -5.61
N ALA A 136 -2.83 7.48 -5.72
CA ALA A 136 -2.21 8.09 -6.89
C ALA A 136 -0.71 8.28 -6.66
N VAL A 137 0.10 7.85 -7.63
CA VAL A 137 1.54 8.06 -7.64
C VAL A 137 1.85 9.15 -8.65
N TRP A 138 2.50 10.21 -8.16
CA TRP A 138 2.78 11.42 -8.94
C TRP A 138 4.20 11.90 -8.71
N GLY A 139 4.74 12.67 -9.65
CA GLY A 139 6.01 13.36 -9.50
C GLY A 139 6.21 14.36 -10.65
N PRO A 140 7.02 15.41 -10.45
CA PRO A 140 7.28 16.42 -11.46
C PRO A 140 8.04 15.85 -12.65
N SER A 141 8.19 16.66 -13.71
CA SER A 141 8.98 16.27 -14.88
C SER A 141 10.39 15.81 -14.48
N GLY A 142 10.81 14.66 -15.04
CA GLY A 142 12.11 14.09 -14.72
C GLY A 142 12.22 13.52 -13.30
N ALA A 143 11.11 13.13 -12.66
CA ALA A 143 11.10 12.26 -11.48
C ALA A 143 11.26 10.78 -11.90
N PRO A 144 12.49 10.23 -12.02
CA PRO A 144 12.69 8.81 -12.24
C PRO A 144 12.10 8.02 -11.09
N GLY A 145 11.32 7.00 -11.44
CA GLY A 145 10.84 6.02 -10.48
C GLY A 145 9.37 6.15 -10.10
N ARG A 146 8.60 7.14 -10.58
CA ARG A 146 7.14 7.21 -10.33
C ARG A 146 6.42 5.92 -10.76
N THR A 147 6.58 5.51 -12.01
CA THR A 147 6.01 4.25 -12.52
C THR A 147 6.56 3.03 -11.78
N THR A 148 7.85 3.03 -11.45
CA THR A 148 8.48 1.94 -10.67
C THR A 148 7.86 1.84 -9.28
N LEU A 149 7.63 2.95 -8.59
CA LEU A 149 6.96 3.01 -7.29
C LEU A 149 5.53 2.52 -7.41
N ALA A 150 4.77 2.97 -8.41
CA ALA A 150 3.41 2.51 -8.64
C ALA A 150 3.34 0.98 -8.82
N ILE A 151 4.23 0.40 -9.62
CA ILE A 151 4.33 -1.05 -9.81
C ILE A 151 4.65 -1.76 -8.49
N ASN A 152 5.65 -1.29 -7.74
CA ASN A 152 6.05 -1.94 -6.49
C ASN A 152 4.98 -1.80 -5.39
N ILE A 153 4.32 -0.64 -5.28
CA ILE A 153 3.19 -0.46 -4.37
C ILE A 153 2.08 -1.48 -4.70
N ALA A 154 1.72 -1.62 -5.97
CA ALA A 154 0.71 -2.61 -6.37
C ALA A 154 1.15 -4.05 -6.06
N ALA A 155 2.42 -4.38 -6.32
CA ALA A 155 2.98 -5.69 -6.06
C ALA A 155 3.02 -6.04 -4.56
N GLU A 156 3.42 -5.10 -3.70
CA GLU A 156 3.49 -5.32 -2.25
C GLU A 156 2.10 -5.40 -1.61
N ILE A 157 1.14 -4.57 -2.05
CA ILE A 157 -0.26 -4.69 -1.61
C ILE A 157 -0.84 -6.05 -2.02
N ALA A 158 -0.57 -6.51 -3.25
CA ALA A 158 -0.98 -7.84 -3.70
C ALA A 158 -0.29 -8.96 -2.92
N ALA A 159 0.98 -8.80 -2.57
CA ALA A 159 1.72 -9.76 -1.73
C ALA A 159 1.18 -9.84 -0.29
N ALA A 160 0.60 -8.74 0.21
CA ALA A 160 -0.12 -8.70 1.49
C ALA A 160 -1.51 -9.39 1.44
N GLY A 161 -1.94 -9.87 0.27
CA GLY A 161 -3.17 -10.65 0.08
C GLY A 161 -4.39 -9.85 -0.38
N HIS A 162 -4.23 -8.56 -0.69
CA HIS A 162 -5.34 -7.71 -1.13
C HIS A 162 -5.56 -7.78 -2.64
N THR A 163 -6.79 -7.49 -3.08
CA THR A 163 -7.08 -7.31 -4.50
C THR A 163 -6.65 -5.91 -4.96
N VAL A 164 -5.90 -5.86 -6.07
CA VAL A 164 -5.32 -4.61 -6.58
C VAL A 164 -5.54 -4.47 -8.07
N VAL A 165 -5.81 -3.25 -8.51
CA VAL A 165 -5.65 -2.83 -9.91
C VAL A 165 -4.61 -1.71 -9.99
N LEU A 166 -3.64 -1.88 -10.88
CA LEU A 166 -2.68 -0.86 -11.28
C LEU A 166 -3.15 -0.24 -12.59
N ALA A 167 -3.39 1.07 -12.60
CA ALA A 167 -3.84 1.81 -13.77
C ALA A 167 -2.79 2.82 -14.24
N ASP A 168 -2.50 2.82 -15.54
CA ASP A 168 -1.61 3.81 -16.17
C ASP A 168 -2.46 4.95 -16.77
N VAL A 169 -2.34 6.12 -16.15
CA VAL A 169 -3.11 7.34 -16.45
C VAL A 169 -2.18 8.44 -17.00
N ASP A 170 -0.93 8.10 -17.33
CA ASP A 170 0.01 9.04 -17.94
C ASP A 170 -0.34 9.28 -19.43
N THR A 171 -0.82 10.50 -19.74
CA THR A 171 -1.15 10.94 -21.11
C THR A 171 0.06 11.37 -21.93
N TYR A 172 1.25 11.41 -21.34
CA TYR A 172 2.51 11.77 -21.98
C TYR A 172 3.31 10.55 -22.38
N SER A 173 3.52 9.63 -21.45
CA SER A 173 4.46 8.52 -21.62
C SER A 173 4.08 7.30 -20.78
N ALA A 174 2.88 6.76 -21.03
CA ALA A 174 2.46 5.47 -20.49
C ALA A 174 3.58 4.42 -20.62
N SER A 175 3.94 3.78 -19.52
CA SER A 175 5.12 2.91 -19.45
C SER A 175 4.96 1.69 -18.54
N ILE A 176 3.80 1.48 -17.92
CA ILE A 176 3.60 0.30 -17.08
C ILE A 176 3.75 -1.00 -17.89
N ALA A 177 3.10 -1.09 -19.05
CA ALA A 177 3.12 -2.30 -19.88
C ALA A 177 4.55 -2.74 -20.27
N PRO A 178 5.42 -1.87 -20.85
CA PRO A 178 6.79 -2.26 -21.15
C PRO A 178 7.63 -2.56 -19.90
N ASN A 179 7.41 -1.87 -18.77
CA ASN A 179 8.11 -2.19 -17.51
C ASN A 179 7.73 -3.58 -16.97
N LEU A 180 6.50 -4.05 -17.22
CA LEU A 180 6.04 -5.37 -16.82
C LEU A 180 6.28 -6.46 -17.88
N GLY A 181 6.85 -6.11 -19.04
CA GLY A 181 7.07 -7.05 -20.14
C GLY A 181 5.77 -7.57 -20.78
N MET A 182 4.70 -6.77 -20.72
CA MET A 182 3.43 -7.09 -21.37
C MET A 182 3.56 -6.82 -22.88
N ILE A 183 3.03 -7.73 -23.71
CA ILE A 183 3.12 -7.68 -25.18
C ILE A 183 1.70 -7.71 -25.75
N ASP A 184 1.46 -6.95 -26.83
CA ASP A 184 0.19 -6.90 -27.58
C ASP A 184 -1.00 -6.40 -26.73
N GLU A 185 -0.74 -5.41 -25.87
CA GLU A 185 -1.71 -4.82 -24.98
C GLU A 185 -2.62 -3.79 -25.66
N ALA A 186 -3.92 -4.04 -25.63
CA ALA A 186 -4.90 -2.97 -25.86
C ALA A 186 -4.82 -1.97 -24.70
N PRO A 187 -5.00 -0.66 -24.92
CA PRO A 187 -4.93 0.36 -23.86
C PRO A 187 -6.13 0.20 -22.91
N GLY A 188 -5.95 -0.62 -21.88
CA GLY A 188 -7.01 -1.06 -20.97
C GLY A 188 -7.67 0.10 -20.25
N PHE A 189 -6.89 1.09 -19.81
CA PHE A 189 -7.43 2.25 -19.11
C PHE A 189 -8.30 3.13 -20.02
N ALA A 190 -7.90 3.33 -21.27
CA ALA A 190 -8.71 4.06 -22.26
C ALA A 190 -9.98 3.30 -22.64
N ALA A 191 -9.92 1.96 -22.72
CA ALA A 191 -11.11 1.14 -22.90
C ALA A 191 -12.09 1.28 -21.72
N ALA A 192 -11.59 1.28 -20.49
CA ALA A 192 -12.39 1.51 -19.29
C ALA A 192 -13.05 2.89 -19.31
N CYS A 193 -12.31 3.95 -19.64
CA CYS A 193 -12.82 5.32 -19.79
C CYS A 193 -13.94 5.43 -20.84
N ARG A 194 -13.81 4.75 -21.98
CA ARG A 194 -14.85 4.71 -23.02
C ARG A 194 -16.13 4.03 -22.53
N LEU A 195 -16.00 2.90 -21.85
CA LEU A 195 -17.14 2.17 -21.27
C LEU A 195 -17.79 2.97 -20.13
N ALA A 196 -16.99 3.63 -19.30
CA ALA A 196 -17.49 4.50 -18.24
C ALA A 196 -18.31 5.65 -18.84
N GLY A 197 -17.78 6.32 -19.87
CA GLY A 197 -18.48 7.41 -20.57
C GLY A 197 -19.74 7.00 -21.34
N SER A 198 -20.02 5.69 -21.47
CA SER A 198 -21.25 5.15 -22.08
C SER A 198 -22.10 4.35 -21.07
N ASP A 199 -21.84 4.55 -19.77
CA ASP A 199 -22.57 3.89 -18.67
C ASP A 199 -22.60 2.35 -18.77
N SER A 200 -21.59 1.77 -19.43
CA SER A 200 -21.49 0.34 -19.74
C SER A 200 -20.36 -0.37 -19.00
N LEU A 201 -19.60 0.36 -18.15
CA LEU A 201 -18.50 -0.22 -17.37
C LEU A 201 -19.04 -1.00 -16.17
N ASN A 202 -18.82 -2.31 -16.17
CA ASN A 202 -19.16 -3.22 -15.07
C ASN A 202 -17.98 -4.16 -14.77
N GLN A 203 -18.13 -5.00 -13.74
CA GLN A 203 -17.08 -5.93 -13.31
C GLN A 203 -16.63 -6.88 -14.43
N SER A 204 -17.55 -7.49 -15.18
CA SER A 204 -17.17 -8.40 -16.28
C SER A 204 -16.40 -7.69 -17.39
N GLU A 205 -16.73 -6.44 -17.67
CA GLU A 205 -15.99 -5.63 -18.64
C GLU A 205 -14.59 -5.25 -18.13
N LEU A 206 -14.46 -4.94 -16.83
CA LEU A 206 -13.17 -4.69 -16.19
C LEU A 206 -12.26 -5.93 -16.26
N GLU A 207 -12.78 -7.10 -15.92
CA GLU A 207 -12.06 -8.39 -16.03
C GLU A 207 -11.66 -8.72 -17.47
N ARG A 208 -12.45 -8.28 -18.46
CA ARG A 208 -12.17 -8.49 -19.89
C ARG A 208 -11.07 -7.58 -20.42
N ILE A 209 -10.99 -6.33 -19.95
CA ILE A 209 -10.05 -5.33 -20.47
C ILE A 209 -8.77 -5.19 -19.64
N ALA A 210 -8.80 -5.61 -18.37
CA ALA A 210 -7.63 -5.65 -17.51
C ALA A 210 -6.80 -6.89 -17.79
N GLN A 211 -5.48 -6.75 -17.73
CA GLN A 211 -4.56 -7.87 -17.82
C GLN A 211 -4.14 -8.33 -16.43
N ARG A 212 -3.99 -9.64 -16.23
CA ARG A 212 -3.50 -10.18 -14.97
C ARG A 212 -1.98 -10.25 -15.00
N TYR A 213 -1.30 -9.56 -14.08
CA TYR A 213 0.13 -9.72 -13.87
C TYR A 213 0.37 -10.63 -12.67
N ASN A 214 1.20 -11.67 -12.86
CA ASN A 214 1.55 -12.63 -11.81
C ASN A 214 2.99 -12.37 -11.36
N SER A 215 3.17 -11.93 -10.11
CA SER A 215 4.47 -11.86 -9.45
C SER A 215 4.70 -13.12 -8.61
N PRO A 216 5.95 -13.40 -8.16
CA PRO A 216 6.23 -14.54 -7.29
C PRO A 216 5.49 -14.52 -5.94
N ARG A 217 5.04 -13.34 -5.48
CA ARG A 217 4.45 -13.14 -4.15
C ARG A 217 2.95 -12.80 -4.18
N GLY A 218 2.39 -12.53 -5.35
CA GLY A 218 0.99 -12.15 -5.50
C GLY A 218 0.64 -11.87 -6.96
N ALA A 219 -0.62 -11.52 -7.22
CA ALA A 219 -1.06 -11.15 -8.55
C ALA A 219 -2.03 -9.97 -8.49
N PHE A 220 -1.91 -9.07 -9.45
CA PHE A 220 -2.73 -7.87 -9.54
C PHE A 220 -3.21 -7.64 -10.98
N TRP A 221 -4.28 -6.87 -11.11
CA TRP A 221 -4.82 -6.45 -12.40
C TRP A 221 -4.07 -5.23 -12.90
N VAL A 222 -3.92 -5.12 -14.22
CA VAL A 222 -3.25 -4.00 -14.89
C VAL A 222 -4.17 -3.45 -15.96
N LEU A 223 -4.47 -2.15 -15.85
CA LEU A 223 -5.08 -1.36 -16.91
C LEU A 223 -3.97 -0.54 -17.58
N THR A 224 -3.47 -1.07 -18.69
CA THR A 224 -2.39 -0.48 -19.46
C THR A 224 -2.78 0.89 -20.04
N GLY A 225 -1.79 1.75 -20.21
CA GLY A 225 -1.99 3.13 -20.61
C GLY A 225 -2.13 3.31 -22.12
N LEU A 226 -2.07 4.55 -22.58
CA LEU A 226 -2.22 4.86 -23.99
C LEU A 226 -1.01 4.39 -24.82
N GLY A 227 -1.23 3.46 -25.76
CA GLY A 227 -0.18 3.06 -26.71
C GLY A 227 0.26 4.16 -27.69
N ARG A 228 -0.48 5.29 -27.76
CA ARG A 228 -0.09 6.49 -28.50
C ARG A 228 -0.45 7.75 -27.71
N PRO A 229 0.52 8.61 -27.36
CA PRO A 229 0.24 9.82 -26.58
C PRO A 229 -0.77 10.78 -27.23
N SER A 230 -0.89 10.79 -28.56
CA SER A 230 -1.87 11.62 -29.28
C SER A 230 -3.34 11.27 -28.97
N ARG A 231 -3.60 10.13 -28.34
CA ARG A 231 -4.94 9.68 -27.93
C ARG A 231 -5.38 10.23 -26.56
N TRP A 232 -4.60 11.13 -25.97
CA TRP A 232 -4.94 11.77 -24.70
C TRP A 232 -6.37 12.37 -24.61
N PRO A 233 -7.03 12.84 -25.70
CA PRO A 233 -8.41 13.34 -25.58
C PRO A 233 -9.43 12.27 -25.16
N GLU A 234 -9.08 10.99 -25.23
CA GLU A 234 -9.94 9.89 -24.75
C GLU A 234 -10.10 9.89 -23.22
N LEU A 235 -9.15 10.49 -22.50
CA LEU A 235 -9.05 10.50 -21.03
C LEU A 235 -9.51 11.84 -20.42
N SER A 236 -10.73 12.26 -20.71
CA SER A 236 -11.36 13.44 -20.09
C SER A 236 -11.51 13.29 -18.57
N THR A 237 -11.58 14.40 -17.82
CA THR A 237 -11.81 14.43 -16.36
C THR A 237 -12.97 13.52 -15.92
N GLU A 238 -14.12 13.64 -16.55
CA GLU A 238 -15.33 12.88 -16.17
C GLU A 238 -15.12 11.38 -16.34
N ARG A 239 -14.64 10.94 -17.52
CA ARG A 239 -14.38 9.53 -17.80
C ARG A 239 -13.35 8.91 -16.86
N VAL A 240 -12.28 9.64 -16.52
CA VAL A 240 -11.25 9.19 -15.59
C VAL A 240 -11.84 9.05 -14.18
N ALA A 241 -12.55 10.06 -13.69
CA ALA A 241 -13.20 10.02 -12.38
C ALA A 241 -14.19 8.85 -12.26
N ARG A 242 -15.07 8.68 -13.26
CA ARG A 242 -16.03 7.57 -13.32
C ARG A 242 -15.36 6.21 -13.40
N THR A 243 -14.23 6.11 -14.10
CA THR A 243 -13.44 4.87 -14.17
C THR A 243 -12.85 4.54 -12.82
N ILE A 244 -12.15 5.47 -12.15
CA ILE A 244 -11.56 5.25 -10.83
C ILE A 244 -12.62 4.87 -9.81
N ASP A 245 -13.77 5.53 -9.85
CA ASP A 245 -14.93 5.23 -9.01
C ASP A 245 -15.46 3.80 -9.23
N ALA A 246 -15.49 3.31 -10.47
CA ALA A 246 -15.81 1.92 -10.76
C ALA A 246 -14.72 0.95 -10.26
N LEU A 247 -13.44 1.30 -10.38
CA LEU A 247 -12.33 0.48 -9.92
C LEU A 247 -12.34 0.30 -8.39
N ARG A 248 -12.60 1.36 -7.62
CA ARG A 248 -12.70 1.23 -6.15
C ARG A 248 -13.91 0.42 -5.67
N ARG A 249 -14.89 0.14 -6.54
CA ARG A 249 -15.96 -0.83 -6.24
C ARG A 249 -15.60 -2.27 -6.60
N TRP A 250 -14.52 -2.46 -7.36
CA TRP A 250 -14.12 -3.77 -7.88
C TRP A 250 -12.99 -4.42 -7.08
N VAL A 251 -12.07 -3.62 -6.54
CA VAL A 251 -10.88 -4.10 -5.81
C VAL A 251 -10.67 -3.31 -4.52
N ASP A 252 -9.90 -3.89 -3.60
CA ASP A 252 -9.55 -3.28 -2.31
C ASP A 252 -8.67 -2.04 -2.51
N TYR A 253 -7.75 -2.08 -3.49
CA TYR A 253 -6.84 -0.98 -3.80
C TYR A 253 -6.73 -0.67 -5.30
N VAL A 254 -6.81 0.62 -5.63
CA VAL A 254 -6.55 1.16 -6.96
C VAL A 254 -5.26 1.97 -6.92
N VAL A 255 -4.20 1.48 -7.54
CA VAL A 255 -2.95 2.21 -7.67
C VAL A 255 -2.91 2.88 -9.03
N VAL A 256 -2.69 4.19 -9.08
CA VAL A 256 -2.76 4.99 -10.30
C VAL A 256 -1.41 5.65 -10.57
N ASP A 257 -0.75 5.28 -11.67
CA ASP A 257 0.42 6.00 -12.19
C ASP A 257 -0.06 7.18 -13.04
N THR A 258 0.24 8.41 -12.61
CA THR A 258 -0.30 9.64 -13.23
C THR A 258 0.72 10.31 -14.15
N GLY A 259 0.34 11.31 -14.96
CA GLY A 259 1.31 12.15 -15.68
C GLY A 259 2.01 13.15 -14.75
N PHE A 260 3.07 13.81 -15.22
CA PHE A 260 3.84 14.74 -14.39
C PHE A 260 3.22 16.13 -14.23
N ASN A 261 2.50 16.60 -15.26
CA ASN A 261 2.08 17.99 -15.36
C ASN A 261 0.75 18.23 -14.60
N LEU A 262 0.73 19.24 -13.72
CA LEU A 262 -0.44 19.68 -12.96
C LEU A 262 -1.08 20.96 -13.51
N GLU A 263 -0.49 21.58 -14.53
CA GLU A 263 -1.00 22.81 -15.13
C GLU A 263 -2.43 22.63 -15.62
N THR A 264 -3.31 23.48 -15.12
CA THR A 264 -4.66 23.69 -15.62
C THR A 264 -4.61 24.82 -16.63
N ASP A 265 -4.49 24.50 -17.94
CA ASP A 265 -4.51 25.51 -19.01
C ASP A 265 -5.74 26.45 -18.87
N GLU A 266 -5.56 27.61 -18.26
CA GLU A 266 -6.60 28.61 -18.01
C GLU A 266 -6.41 29.88 -18.84
N GLU A 267 -5.24 30.11 -19.45
CA GLU A 267 -4.94 31.46 -19.93
C GLU A 267 -5.44 31.81 -21.35
N LEU A 268 -5.79 30.86 -22.23
CA LEU A 268 -6.08 31.20 -23.65
C LEU A 268 -7.14 30.36 -24.40
N SER A 269 -7.83 29.40 -23.76
CA SER A 269 -8.84 28.59 -24.49
C SER A 269 -10.21 29.27 -24.48
N SER A 270 -10.70 29.64 -25.67
CA SER A 270 -12.09 30.13 -25.87
C SER A 270 -13.14 29.02 -25.76
N ASP A 271 -12.71 27.75 -25.83
CA ASP A 271 -13.57 26.59 -25.66
C ASP A 271 -13.34 25.97 -24.26
N LEU A 272 -14.29 26.24 -23.36
CA LEU A 272 -14.32 25.68 -22.00
C LEU A 272 -14.60 24.17 -21.98
N MET A 273 -15.07 23.59 -23.09
CA MET A 273 -15.46 22.19 -23.18
C MET A 273 -14.41 21.32 -23.88
N ALA A 274 -13.36 21.93 -24.43
CA ALA A 274 -12.25 21.18 -25.03
C ALA A 274 -11.51 20.35 -23.95
N PRO A 275 -11.19 19.08 -24.22
CA PRO A 275 -10.46 18.25 -23.28
C PRO A 275 -9.05 18.83 -23.05
N ARG A 276 -8.58 18.82 -21.80
CA ARG A 276 -7.23 19.24 -21.42
C ARG A 276 -6.34 18.02 -21.24
N ARG A 277 -5.08 18.07 -21.70
CA ARG A 277 -4.18 16.90 -21.62
C ARG A 277 -3.90 16.45 -20.20
N ASN A 278 -3.75 17.40 -19.29
CA ASN A 278 -3.46 17.15 -17.87
C ASN A 278 -4.72 16.79 -17.06
N ALA A 279 -5.91 16.83 -17.68
CA ALA A 279 -7.17 16.52 -17.03
C ALA A 279 -7.17 15.12 -16.39
N ALA A 280 -6.52 14.14 -17.02
CA ALA A 280 -6.43 12.78 -16.51
C ALA A 280 -5.63 12.71 -15.20
N THR A 281 -4.43 13.31 -15.18
CA THR A 281 -3.58 13.44 -13.98
C THR A 281 -4.34 14.13 -12.85
N ILE A 282 -4.94 15.28 -13.13
CA ILE A 282 -5.64 16.09 -12.13
C ILE A 282 -6.88 15.35 -11.59
N ALA A 283 -7.63 14.68 -12.47
CA ALA A 283 -8.78 13.88 -12.05
C ALA A 283 -8.38 12.70 -11.16
N ALA A 284 -7.29 12.01 -11.50
CA ALA A 284 -6.75 10.92 -10.70
C ALA A 284 -6.30 11.39 -9.31
N LEU A 285 -5.56 12.51 -9.25
CA LEU A 285 -5.12 13.10 -7.99
C LEU A 285 -6.29 13.57 -7.11
N ARG A 286 -7.32 14.17 -7.71
CA ARG A 286 -8.52 14.59 -6.97
C ARG A 286 -9.36 13.42 -6.45
N ALA A 287 -9.31 12.27 -7.13
CA ALA A 287 -10.04 11.07 -6.73
C ALA A 287 -9.30 10.22 -5.69
N ALA A 288 -8.01 10.48 -5.48
CA ALA A 288 -7.14 9.70 -4.62
C ALA A 288 -7.41 9.95 -3.13
N ASP A 289 -7.40 8.87 -2.36
CA ASP A 289 -7.41 8.91 -0.89
C ASP A 289 -6.00 9.18 -0.35
N HIS A 290 -4.98 8.70 -1.08
CA HIS A 290 -3.58 8.93 -0.77
C HIS A 290 -2.79 9.31 -2.04
N VAL A 291 -1.88 10.28 -1.89
CA VAL A 291 -0.94 10.67 -2.95
C VAL A 291 0.48 10.34 -2.53
N VAL A 292 1.17 9.53 -3.33
CA VAL A 292 2.60 9.25 -3.19
C VAL A 292 3.34 10.16 -4.17
N ALA A 293 3.94 11.22 -3.64
CA ALA A 293 4.69 12.18 -4.43
C ALA A 293 6.18 11.78 -4.47
N CYS A 294 6.71 11.54 -5.67
CA CYS A 294 8.09 11.14 -5.94
C CYS A 294 8.88 12.32 -6.49
N GLY A 295 10.07 12.57 -5.91
CA GLY A 295 10.98 13.60 -6.36
C GLY A 295 12.44 13.15 -6.23
N LEU A 296 13.31 13.74 -7.04
CA LEU A 296 14.76 13.51 -6.93
C LEU A 296 15.35 14.35 -5.80
N ALA A 297 16.20 13.73 -4.98
CA ALA A 297 16.91 14.36 -3.88
C ALA A 297 18.18 15.09 -4.35
N ASP A 298 18.07 15.85 -5.43
CA ASP A 298 19.12 16.74 -5.94
C ASP A 298 18.56 18.17 -6.12
N PRO A 299 19.41 19.20 -6.24
CA PRO A 299 18.93 20.59 -6.34
C PRO A 299 17.96 20.85 -7.49
N VAL A 300 18.14 20.18 -8.64
CA VAL A 300 17.27 20.34 -9.82
C VAL A 300 15.94 19.62 -9.57
N GLY A 301 16.01 18.38 -9.06
CA GLY A 301 14.87 17.57 -8.67
C GLY A 301 13.97 18.27 -7.66
N LEU A 302 14.56 18.82 -6.59
CA LEU A 302 13.85 19.54 -5.55
C LEU A 302 13.18 20.81 -6.10
N THR A 303 13.88 21.58 -6.94
CA THR A 303 13.32 22.78 -7.57
C THR A 303 12.12 22.43 -8.45
N ARG A 304 12.22 21.37 -9.26
CA ARG A 304 11.11 20.90 -10.10
C ARG A 304 9.92 20.42 -9.27
N PHE A 305 10.18 19.77 -8.14
CA PHE A 305 9.12 19.29 -7.25
C PHE A 305 8.37 20.44 -6.57
N LEU A 306 9.09 21.47 -6.11
CA LEU A 306 8.50 22.62 -5.43
C LEU A 306 7.71 23.55 -6.35
N HIS A 307 8.01 23.55 -7.66
CA HIS A 307 7.37 24.42 -8.66
C HIS A 307 6.33 23.72 -9.54
N ALA A 308 6.04 22.45 -9.27
CA ALA A 308 5.11 21.66 -10.05
C ALA A 308 3.64 21.88 -9.66
#